data_AF-A0A914DI33-F1
#
_entry.id   AF-A0A914DI33-F1
#
_cell.length_a   1.000
_cell.length_b   1.000
_cell.length_c   1.000
_cell.angle_alpha   90.00
_cell.angle_beta   90.00
_cell.angle_gamma   90.00
#
_symmetry.space_group_name_H-M   'P 1'
#
loop_
_entity.id
_entity.type
_entity.pdbx_description
1 polymer ?
#
loop_
_entity_poly.entity_id
_entity_poly.type
_entity_poly.pdbx_seq_one_letter_code
_entity_poly.pdbx_strand_id
1 'polypeptide(L)'
;MRIEPLSTCERNFIRECILINKRVDGRSSDEFRKFDISISESDGIIIAMLGKTKVSAQINSHTFQPRPHHPQNGSLHIDVDMSPMASPNHDNRLLGRRGLELTSFLEALYRDSECIDFESLCIKEGE
;
A
#
# COMPACT_ATOMS: atom_id res chain seq x y z
N MET A 1 -19.81 0.51 11.82
CA MET A 1 -20.56 -0.55 11.13
C MET A 1 -19.77 -1.84 11.36
N ARG A 2 -20.40 -2.93 11.84
CA ARG A 2 -19.68 -4.16 12.21
C ARG A 2 -19.58 -5.08 10.99
N ILE A 3 -18.44 -5.71 10.76
CA ILE A 3 -18.33 -6.78 9.76
C ILE A 3 -19.16 -7.97 10.24
N GLU A 4 -20.02 -8.46 9.37
CA GLU A 4 -20.80 -9.68 9.64
C GLU A 4 -19.85 -10.89 9.73
N PRO A 5 -19.99 -11.73 10.77
CA PRO A 5 -19.14 -12.90 10.89
C PRO A 5 -19.42 -13.88 9.75
N LEU A 6 -18.36 -14.45 9.18
CA LEU A 6 -18.45 -15.45 8.12
C LEU A 6 -19.28 -16.65 8.59
N SER A 7 -20.28 -17.05 7.80
CA SER A 7 -21.11 -18.21 8.09
C SER A 7 -20.30 -19.51 8.02
N THR A 8 -20.66 -20.49 8.85
CA THR A 8 -20.04 -21.83 8.83
C THR A 8 -20.19 -22.48 7.45
N CYS A 9 -21.32 -22.26 6.78
CA CYS A 9 -21.57 -22.79 5.44
C CYS A 9 -20.62 -22.19 4.40
N GLU A 10 -20.41 -20.87 4.44
CA GLU A 10 -19.48 -20.18 3.53
C GLU A 10 -18.05 -20.65 3.74
N ARG A 11 -17.65 -20.81 5.00
CA ARG A 11 -16.31 -21.31 5.36
C ARG A 11 -16.08 -22.73 4.83
N ASN A 12 -17.06 -23.62 5.03
CA ASN A 12 -16.97 -25.00 4.55
C ASN A 12 -16.96 -25.04 3.02
N PHE A 13 -17.79 -24.25 2.36
CA PHE A 13 -17.82 -24.14 0.90
C PHE A 13 -16.46 -23.72 0.32
N ILE A 14 -15.85 -22.66 0.86
CA ILE A 14 -14.53 -22.20 0.41
C ILE A 14 -13.48 -23.30 0.60
N ARG A 15 -13.55 -24.05 1.71
CA ARG A 15 -12.61 -25.15 1.99
C ARG A 15 -12.74 -26.29 0.97
N GLU A 16 -13.97 -26.71 0.65
CA GLU A 16 -14.22 -27.73 -0.37
C GLU A 16 -13.76 -27.28 -1.76
N CYS A 17 -13.98 -26.00 -2.12
CA CYS A 17 -13.48 -25.44 -3.38
C CYS A 17 -11.96 -25.52 -3.50
N ILE A 18 -11.22 -25.23 -2.42
CA ILE A 18 -9.76 -25.33 -2.39
C ILE A 18 -9.30 -26.79 -2.61
N LEU A 19 -9.99 -27.77 -2.04
CA LEU A 19 -9.63 -29.20 -2.20
C LEU A 19 -9.75 -29.68 -3.65
N ILE A 20 -10.70 -29.14 -4.41
CA ILE A 20 -10.89 -29.43 -5.84
C ILE A 20 -10.10 -28.49 -6.76
N ASN A 21 -9.18 -27.69 -6.20
CA ASN A 21 -8.37 -26.68 -6.88
C ASN A 21 -9.20 -25.69 -7.72
N LYS A 22 -10.35 -25.26 -7.18
CA LYS A 22 -11.19 -24.22 -7.80
C LYS A 22 -11.31 -23.02 -6.88
N ARG A 23 -11.23 -21.83 -7.47
CA ARG A 23 -11.50 -20.57 -6.78
C ARG A 23 -12.96 -20.17 -6.96
N VAL A 24 -13.49 -19.43 -5.99
CA VAL A 24 -14.89 -18.96 -5.99
C VAL A 24 -15.19 -18.03 -7.18
N ASP A 25 -14.18 -17.31 -7.64
CA ASP A 25 -14.26 -16.39 -8.78
C ASP A 25 -13.85 -17.02 -10.13
N GLY A 26 -13.63 -18.34 -10.16
CA GLY A 26 -13.38 -19.09 -11.40
C GLY A 26 -11.95 -18.97 -11.97
N ARG A 27 -11.10 -18.14 -11.37
CA ARG A 27 -9.69 -17.99 -11.77
C ARG A 27 -8.86 -19.23 -11.43
N SER A 28 -7.74 -19.41 -12.12
CA SER A 28 -6.74 -20.41 -11.72
C SER A 28 -5.98 -19.98 -10.45
N SER A 29 -5.22 -20.90 -9.84
CA SER A 29 -4.45 -20.62 -8.62
C SER A 29 -3.44 -19.49 -8.83
N ASP A 30 -2.83 -19.44 -10.01
CA ASP A 30 -1.67 -18.58 -10.32
C ASP A 30 -2.07 -17.32 -11.09
N GLU A 31 -3.36 -17.18 -11.42
CA GLU A 31 -3.89 -16.05 -12.16
C GLU A 31 -4.21 -14.86 -11.24
N PHE A 32 -3.64 -13.71 -11.58
CA PHE A 32 -3.93 -12.44 -10.91
C PHE A 32 -5.33 -11.92 -11.26
N ARG A 33 -5.86 -11.02 -10.41
CA ARG A 33 -7.05 -10.25 -10.79
C ARG A 33 -6.66 -9.24 -11.86
N LYS A 34 -7.63 -8.78 -12.66
CA LYS A 34 -7.42 -7.68 -13.60
C LYS A 34 -6.75 -6.50 -12.88
N PHE A 35 -5.64 -6.05 -13.43
CA PHE A 35 -4.85 -4.94 -12.91
C PHE A 35 -4.96 -3.76 -13.86
N ASP A 36 -5.47 -2.64 -13.37
CA ASP A 36 -5.65 -1.40 -14.12
C ASP A 36 -4.97 -0.25 -13.36
N ILE A 37 -4.24 0.61 -14.08
CA ILE A 37 -3.64 1.83 -13.53
C ILE A 37 -4.25 3.03 -14.25
N SER A 38 -4.67 4.04 -13.49
CA SER A 38 -5.09 5.34 -14.01
C SER A 38 -4.26 6.43 -13.36
N ILE A 39 -3.64 7.28 -14.18
CA ILE A 39 -2.80 8.39 -13.76
C ILE A 39 -3.60 9.68 -14.01
N SER A 40 -3.74 10.53 -12.99
CA SER A 40 -4.35 11.85 -13.15
C SER A 40 -3.29 12.86 -13.57
N GLU A 41 -3.53 13.62 -14.65
CA GLU A 41 -2.58 14.58 -15.21
C GLU A 41 -2.36 15.82 -14.34
N SER A 42 -3.32 16.18 -13.48
CA SER A 42 -3.32 17.45 -12.74
C SER A 42 -2.54 17.43 -11.43
N ASP A 43 -2.58 16.32 -10.68
CA ASP A 43 -2.24 16.32 -9.24
C ASP A 43 -1.13 15.32 -8.86
N GLY A 44 -0.53 14.64 -9.84
CA GLY A 44 0.45 13.58 -9.58
C GLY A 44 -0.13 12.39 -8.80
N ILE A 45 -1.46 12.24 -8.81
CA ILE A 45 -2.18 11.15 -8.14
C ILE A 45 -2.26 9.96 -9.10
N ILE A 46 -1.82 8.80 -8.60
CA ILE A 46 -1.92 7.52 -9.29
C ILE A 46 -2.93 6.66 -8.56
N ILE A 47 -3.86 6.09 -9.32
CA ILE A 47 -4.85 5.14 -8.81
C ILE A 47 -4.57 3.78 -9.44
N ALA A 48 -4.30 2.79 -8.61
CA ALA A 48 -4.12 1.40 -9.01
C ALA A 48 -5.33 0.57 -8.56
N MET A 49 -5.84 -0.28 -9.46
CA MET A 49 -6.97 -1.16 -9.21
C MET A 49 -6.56 -2.61 -9.46
N LEU A 50 -6.78 -3.47 -8.47
CA LEU A 50 -6.61 -4.92 -8.58
C LEU A 50 -7.96 -5.60 -8.32
N GLY A 51 -8.74 -5.77 -9.38
CA GLY A 51 -10.14 -6.19 -9.32
C GLY A 51 -10.99 -5.20 -8.51
N LYS A 52 -11.40 -5.60 -7.30
CA LYS A 52 -12.21 -4.77 -6.38
C LYS A 52 -11.36 -3.98 -5.37
N THR A 53 -10.05 -4.17 -5.35
CA THR A 53 -9.14 -3.47 -4.45
C THR A 53 -8.61 -2.22 -5.16
N LYS A 54 -8.81 -1.03 -4.58
CA LYS A 54 -8.37 0.25 -5.14
C LYS A 54 -7.42 0.92 -4.16
N VAL A 55 -6.29 1.43 -4.66
CA VAL A 55 -5.29 2.18 -3.89
C VAL A 55 -4.99 3.48 -4.65
N SER A 56 -4.86 4.58 -3.92
CA SER A 56 -4.38 5.86 -4.43
C SER A 56 -3.04 6.19 -3.80
N ALA A 57 -2.07 6.61 -4.61
CA ALA A 57 -0.79 7.11 -4.16
C ALA A 57 -0.56 8.52 -4.71
N GLN A 58 0.02 9.38 -3.90
CA GLN A 58 0.44 10.73 -4.28
C GLN A 58 1.88 10.93 -3.82
N ILE A 59 2.69 11.55 -4.67
CA ILE A 59 4.09 11.84 -4.38
C ILE A 59 4.24 13.36 -4.29
N ASN A 60 4.74 13.84 -3.15
CA ASN A 60 5.03 15.24 -2.92
C ASN A 60 6.51 15.39 -2.58
N SER A 61 7.18 16.36 -3.19
CA SER A 61 8.60 16.66 -2.92
C SER A 61 8.73 18.08 -2.38
N HIS A 62 9.46 18.23 -1.27
CA HIS A 62 9.76 19.52 -0.67
C HIS A 62 11.23 19.57 -0.28
N THR A 63 11.83 20.76 -0.32
CA THR A 63 13.17 20.99 0.17
C THR A 63 13.14 21.14 1.69
N PHE A 64 14.05 20.45 2.38
CA PHE A 64 14.19 20.51 3.83
C PHE A 64 15.66 20.35 4.20
N GLN A 65 16.05 20.87 5.36
CA GLN A 65 17.42 20.77 5.86
C GLN A 65 17.75 19.31 6.18
N PRO A 66 18.85 18.74 5.64
CA PRO A 66 19.18 17.34 5.86
C PRO A 66 19.56 17.08 7.32
N ARG A 67 19.47 15.81 7.75
CA ARG A 67 19.83 15.42 9.12
C ARG A 67 21.34 15.58 9.31
N PRO A 68 21.80 16.06 10.48
CA PRO A 68 23.22 16.34 10.72
C PRO A 68 24.12 15.10 10.61
N HIS A 69 23.58 13.90 10.80
CA HIS A 69 24.33 12.65 10.66
C HIS A 69 24.60 12.26 9.19
N HIS A 70 23.75 12.68 8.25
CA HIS A 70 23.86 12.35 6.82
C HIS A 70 23.49 13.58 5.97
N PRO A 71 24.38 14.58 5.88
CA PRO A 71 24.10 15.83 5.15
C PRO A 71 24.09 15.67 3.63
N GLN A 72 24.58 14.55 3.11
CA GLN A 72 24.72 14.25 1.68
C GLN A 72 23.51 13.49 1.09
N ASN A 73 22.56 13.07 1.94
CA ASN A 73 21.46 12.22 1.50
C ASN A 73 20.12 12.92 1.68
N GLY A 74 19.26 12.82 0.66
CA GLY A 74 17.84 13.11 0.80
C GLY A 74 17.13 12.13 1.73
N SER A 75 15.86 12.39 2.04
CA SER A 75 15.04 11.47 2.83
C SER A 75 13.73 11.17 2.13
N LEU A 76 13.30 9.92 2.22
CA LEU A 76 11.97 9.47 1.82
C LEU A 76 11.16 9.24 3.09
N HIS A 77 9.93 9.75 3.10
CA HIS A 77 8.93 9.42 4.10
C HIS A 77 7.72 8.81 3.40
N ILE A 78 7.21 7.71 3.93
CA ILE A 78 6.07 6.98 3.38
C ILE A 78 4.97 6.99 4.42
N ASP A 79 3.86 7.61 4.06
CA ASP A 79 2.64 7.58 4.87
C ASP A 79 1.60 6.68 4.20
N VAL A 80 1.02 5.79 4.99
CA VAL A 80 -0.09 4.94 4.55
C VAL A 80 -1.31 5.35 5.35
N ASP A 81 -2.42 5.59 4.68
CA ASP A 81 -3.72 5.80 5.33
C ASP A 81 -4.70 4.69 4.96
N MET A 82 -5.53 4.28 5.93
CA MET A 82 -6.61 3.31 5.73
C MET A 82 -7.95 3.97 6.04
N SER A 83 -8.57 4.55 5.01
CA SER A 83 -9.86 5.20 5.12
C SER A 83 -10.97 4.23 5.59
N PRO A 84 -11.92 4.67 6.42
CA PRO A 84 -13.15 3.92 6.74
C PRO A 84 -14.03 3.62 5.52
N MET A 85 -13.82 4.34 4.40
CA MET A 85 -14.44 4.00 3.13
C MET A 85 -13.96 2.64 2.59
N ALA A 86 -12.75 2.21 2.95
CA ALA A 86 -12.17 0.94 2.50
C ALA A 86 -12.73 -0.26 3.31
N SER A 87 -12.99 -0.09 4.60
CA SER A 87 -13.61 -1.12 5.43
C SER A 87 -14.25 -0.52 6.69
N PRO A 88 -15.40 -1.05 7.12
CA PRO A 88 -16.04 -0.67 8.38
C PRO A 88 -15.18 -0.86 9.64
N ASN A 89 -14.14 -1.68 9.55
CA ASN A 89 -13.19 -1.93 10.65
C ASN A 89 -12.08 -0.88 10.76
N HIS A 90 -11.92 -0.01 9.77
CA HIS A 90 -10.95 1.07 9.84
C HIS A 90 -11.57 2.25 10.58
N ASP A 91 -10.83 2.78 11.54
CA ASP A 91 -11.21 3.97 12.30
C ASP A 91 -10.42 5.17 11.76
N ASN A 92 -11.08 6.32 11.62
CA ASN A 92 -10.49 7.54 11.03
C ASN A 92 -9.33 8.10 11.86
N ARG A 93 -9.25 7.75 13.14
CA ARG A 93 -8.33 8.41 14.10
C ARG A 93 -7.01 7.69 14.28
N LEU A 94 -6.96 6.39 14.00
CA LEU A 94 -5.81 5.56 14.30
C LEU A 94 -5.53 4.65 13.11
N LEU A 95 -4.30 4.68 12.63
CA LEU A 95 -3.80 3.61 11.78
C LEU A 95 -3.88 2.32 12.58
N GLY A 96 -4.80 1.42 12.19
CA GLY A 96 -4.88 0.10 12.79
C GLY A 96 -3.56 -0.65 12.64
N ARG A 97 -3.36 -1.72 13.41
CA ARG A 97 -2.13 -2.53 13.41
C ARG A 97 -1.60 -2.87 12.02
N ARG A 98 -2.49 -3.26 11.10
CA ARG A 98 -2.14 -3.58 9.70
C ARG A 98 -1.59 -2.38 8.93
N GLY A 99 -2.09 -1.18 9.20
CA GLY A 99 -1.60 0.05 8.60
C GLY A 99 -0.17 0.33 9.04
N LEU A 100 0.10 0.25 10.35
CA LEU A 100 1.44 0.45 10.91
C LEU A 100 2.45 -0.58 10.39
N GLU A 101 2.03 -1.85 10.31
CA GLU A 101 2.83 -2.93 9.72
C GLU A 101 3.12 -2.65 8.24
N LEU A 102 2.14 -2.19 7.46
CA LEU A 102 2.32 -1.82 6.06
C LEU A 102 3.26 -0.63 5.87
N THR A 103 3.11 0.43 6.66
CA THR A 103 4.00 1.60 6.62
C THR A 103 5.44 1.19 6.88
N SER A 104 5.68 0.47 7.98
CA SER A 104 7.02 0.02 8.36
C SER A 104 7.63 -0.93 7.31
N PHE A 105 6.80 -1.81 6.75
CA PHE A 105 7.23 -2.73 5.69
C PHE A 105 7.62 -1.99 4.41
N LEU A 106 6.83 -0.98 4.00
CA LEU A 106 7.17 -0.17 2.82
C LEU A 106 8.42 0.66 3.06
N GLU A 107 8.57 1.31 4.21
CA GLU A 107 9.78 2.06 4.54
C GLU A 107 11.03 1.18 4.49
N ALA A 108 10.96 -0.04 5.04
CA ALA A 108 12.05 -1.01 4.97
C ALA A 108 12.30 -1.45 3.51
N LEU A 109 11.25 -1.77 2.75
CA LEU A 109 11.36 -2.22 1.37
C LEU A 109 12.07 -1.17 0.48
N TYR A 110 11.69 0.10 0.57
CA TYR A 110 12.30 1.15 -0.24
C TYR A 110 13.74 1.47 0.21
N ARG A 111 14.05 1.31 1.50
CA ARG A 111 15.41 1.50 2.02
C ARG A 111 16.34 0.34 1.64
N ASP A 112 15.88 -0.90 1.79
CA ASP A 112 16.68 -2.11 1.59
C ASP A 112 16.88 -2.44 0.11
N SER A 113 15.95 -2.00 -0.77
CA SER A 113 16.05 -2.23 -2.20
C SER A 113 16.97 -1.26 -2.94
N GLU A 114 17.44 -0.18 -2.29
CA GLU A 114 18.24 0.89 -2.90
C GLU A 114 17.66 1.39 -4.24
N CYS A 115 16.34 1.32 -4.40
CA CYS A 115 15.67 1.65 -5.66
C CYS A 115 15.60 3.15 -5.95
N ILE A 116 15.90 3.98 -4.94
CA ILE A 116 15.96 5.43 -5.02
C ILE A 116 17.38 5.86 -4.63
N ASP A 117 18.01 6.65 -5.49
CA ASP A 117 19.31 7.23 -5.22
C ASP A 117 19.14 8.46 -4.31
N PHE A 118 19.43 8.29 -3.01
CA PHE A 118 19.33 9.37 -2.03
C PHE A 118 20.41 10.45 -2.18
N GLU A 119 21.55 10.15 -2.79
CA GLU A 119 22.62 11.13 -3.03
C GLU A 119 22.19 12.09 -4.14
N SER A 120 21.52 11.58 -5.18
CA SER A 120 20.97 12.40 -6.27
C SER A 120 19.92 13.43 -5.82
N LEU A 121 19.30 13.21 -4.65
CA LEU A 121 18.32 14.12 -4.05
C LEU A 121 18.95 15.29 -3.29
N CYS A 122 20.28 15.28 -3.06
CA CYS A 122 20.97 16.37 -2.38
C CYS A 122 21.17 17.57 -3.32
N ILE A 123 20.65 18.74 -2.94
CA ILE A 123 20.83 19.99 -3.70
C ILE A 123 22.12 20.70 -3.25
N LYS A 124 22.30 20.83 -1.94
CA LYS A 124 23.49 21.42 -1.32
C LYS A 124 23.82 20.66 -0.03
N GLU A 125 25.07 20.27 0.11
CA GLU A 125 25.50 19.53 1.30
C GLU A 125 25.38 20.42 2.56
N GLY A 126 24.58 19.95 3.52
CA GLY A 126 24.42 20.60 4.83
C GLY A 126 23.50 21.82 4.89
N GLU A 127 22.84 22.21 3.78
CA GLU A 127 21.93 23.36 3.71
C GLU A 127 20.63 23.05 2.97
#